data_AF-A0A7V5Q9Z6-F1
#
_entry.id   AF-A0A7V5Q9Z6-F1
#
_cell.length_a   1.000
_cell.length_b   1.000
_cell.length_c   1.000
_cell.angle_alpha   90.00
_cell.angle_beta   90.00
_cell.angle_gamma   90.00
#
_symmetry.space_group_name_H-M   'P 1'
#
loop_
_entity.id
_entity.type
_entity.pdbx_description
1 polymer ?
#
loop_
_entity_poly.entity_id
_entity_poly.type
_entity_poly.pdbx_seq_one_letter_code
_entity_poly.pdbx_strand_id
1 'polypeptide(L)'
;GHVTKDGQIAGPRVVEHMVDTVLYFEGERGHQYRILRAVKNRFGPADEIGVFEMGDAGLAEGKNPSLLFLGERNEAQPGSAVFAGMEGTRPVLVEIQALVAPSSLATPRRAVVGWDAARLAMILAVLDAHCGVRLGGHDVYLNVAGGLKIREPAADLAVAAALVSSLTGAMLPMDGVFFGEVSLSGAIRPVGHANARLREAEKLGFARAVTAQTSSGESAPRTYNMDIESLGSLVELTARIAALSPNEPAS
;
A
#
# COMPACT_ATOMS: atom_id res chain seq x y z
N GLY A 1 -11.16 -26.73 4.51
CA GLY A 1 -10.69 -27.93 3.78
C GLY A 1 -9.28 -27.70 3.28
N HIS A 2 -8.46 -28.74 3.13
CA HIS A 2 -7.09 -28.60 2.62
C HIS A 2 -7.09 -28.32 1.12
N VAL A 3 -6.28 -27.36 0.67
CA VAL A 3 -6.09 -27.06 -0.76
C VAL A 3 -4.94 -27.93 -1.27
N THR A 4 -5.21 -28.82 -2.23
CA THR A 4 -4.20 -29.68 -2.87
C THR A 4 -3.67 -29.03 -4.16
N LYS A 5 -2.48 -29.46 -4.60
CA LYS A 5 -1.68 -28.82 -5.66
C LYS A 5 -2.39 -28.68 -7.02
N ASP A 6 -3.37 -29.52 -7.32
CA ASP A 6 -3.97 -29.57 -8.66
C ASP A 6 -5.28 -28.81 -8.82
N GLY A 7 -5.82 -28.16 -7.77
CA GLY A 7 -6.94 -27.20 -7.88
C GLY A 7 -8.24 -27.70 -8.54
N GLN A 8 -8.27 -28.91 -9.07
CA GLN A 8 -9.33 -29.49 -9.87
C GLN A 8 -9.84 -30.74 -9.18
N ILE A 9 -11.16 -30.73 -8.99
CA ILE A 9 -12.01 -31.88 -8.75
C ILE A 9 -12.04 -32.30 -7.27
N ALA A 10 -13.04 -31.77 -6.55
CA ALA A 10 -13.40 -32.02 -5.13
C ALA A 10 -12.58 -31.29 -4.05
N GLY A 11 -12.14 -30.05 -4.32
CA GLY A 11 -11.58 -29.16 -3.29
C GLY A 11 -12.63 -28.34 -2.52
N PRO A 12 -12.24 -27.66 -1.42
CA PRO A 12 -13.12 -26.79 -0.61
C PRO A 12 -13.84 -25.70 -1.41
N ARG A 13 -13.30 -25.30 -2.58
CA ARG A 13 -13.90 -24.36 -3.52
C ARG A 13 -15.27 -24.77 -4.06
N VAL A 14 -15.55 -26.07 -4.16
CA VAL A 14 -16.86 -26.56 -4.66
C VAL A 14 -17.97 -26.24 -3.67
N VAL A 15 -17.67 -26.19 -2.37
CA VAL A 15 -18.68 -25.95 -1.32
C VAL A 15 -18.82 -24.47 -0.95
N GLU A 16 -17.92 -23.59 -1.41
CA GLU A 16 -17.91 -22.16 -1.06
C GLU A 16 -19.22 -21.45 -1.35
N HIS A 17 -19.85 -21.78 -2.48
CA HIS A 17 -21.12 -21.19 -2.85
C HIS A 17 -22.29 -21.71 -2.00
N MET A 18 -22.16 -22.90 -1.40
CA MET A 18 -23.20 -23.57 -0.61
C MET A 18 -23.15 -23.26 0.90
N VAL A 19 -22.04 -22.74 1.42
CA VAL A 19 -21.87 -22.44 2.85
C VAL A 19 -22.14 -20.97 3.18
N ASP A 20 -22.41 -20.68 4.46
CA ASP A 20 -22.67 -19.31 4.93
C ASP A 20 -21.41 -18.46 5.09
N THR A 21 -20.30 -19.09 5.49
CA THR A 21 -19.01 -18.42 5.70
C THR A 21 -17.86 -19.22 5.10
N VAL A 22 -16.96 -18.54 4.38
CA VAL A 22 -15.74 -19.07 3.78
C VAL A 22 -14.56 -18.27 4.31
N LEU A 23 -13.66 -18.96 5.01
CA LEU A 23 -12.40 -18.39 5.49
C LEU A 23 -11.22 -19.09 4.83
N TYR A 24 -10.24 -18.31 4.41
CA TYR A 24 -8.96 -18.79 3.92
C TYR A 24 -7.90 -18.53 4.97
N PHE A 25 -7.13 -19.56 5.33
CA PHE A 25 -5.96 -19.40 6.19
C PHE A 25 -4.70 -19.49 5.35
N GLU A 26 -4.10 -18.34 5.12
CA GLU A 26 -3.01 -18.11 4.20
C GLU A 26 -1.74 -17.78 4.98
N GLY A 27 -0.59 -18.19 4.46
CA GLY A 27 0.69 -17.76 5.00
C GLY A 27 1.79 -18.10 4.02
N GLU A 28 2.61 -17.11 3.71
CA GLU A 28 3.72 -17.26 2.79
C GLU A 28 4.87 -18.03 3.44
N ARG A 29 5.63 -18.79 2.63
CA ARG A 29 6.78 -19.54 3.13
C ARG A 29 7.87 -18.56 3.57
N GLY A 30 8.28 -18.64 4.83
CA GLY A 30 9.32 -17.76 5.40
C GLY A 30 8.78 -16.69 6.35
N HIS A 31 7.47 -16.44 6.35
CA HIS A 31 6.82 -15.57 7.34
C HIS A 31 6.26 -16.40 8.50
N GLN A 32 6.55 -15.99 9.75
CA GLN A 32 6.04 -16.64 10.97
C GLN A 32 4.52 -16.42 11.18
N TYR A 33 3.96 -15.48 10.43
CA TYR A 33 2.57 -15.06 10.54
C TYR A 33 1.66 -15.77 9.53
N ARG A 34 0.40 -15.92 9.93
CA ARG A 34 -0.69 -16.51 9.18
C ARG A 34 -1.87 -15.54 9.15
N ILE A 35 -2.44 -15.33 7.98
CA ILE A 35 -3.57 -14.44 7.75
C ILE A 35 -4.81 -15.30 7.56
N LEU A 36 -5.81 -15.12 8.42
CA LEU A 36 -7.15 -15.67 8.26
C LEU A 36 -8.02 -14.63 7.57
N ARG A 37 -8.44 -14.88 6.34
CA ARG A 37 -9.21 -13.94 5.51
C ARG A 37 -10.62 -14.46 5.29
N ALA A 38 -11.62 -13.63 5.56
CA ALA A 38 -13.01 -13.93 5.22
C ALA A 38 -13.28 -13.62 3.74
N VAL A 39 -13.56 -14.62 2.92
CA VAL A 39 -13.92 -14.42 1.50
C VAL A 39 -15.43 -14.37 1.30
N LYS A 40 -16.19 -15.04 2.18
CA LYS A 40 -17.65 -14.97 2.24
C LYS A 40 -18.05 -14.98 3.70
N ASN A 41 -18.94 -14.09 4.10
CA ASN A 41 -19.47 -14.04 5.44
C ASN A 41 -20.92 -13.55 5.39
N ARG A 42 -21.89 -14.43 5.64
CA ARG A 42 -23.30 -14.02 5.67
C ARG A 42 -23.71 -13.31 6.97
N PHE A 43 -22.87 -13.35 8.00
CA PHE A 43 -23.16 -12.83 9.33
C PHE A 43 -22.25 -11.65 9.71
N GLY A 44 -21.48 -11.12 8.77
CA GLY A 44 -20.55 -10.03 9.00
C GLY A 44 -19.85 -9.60 7.71
N PRO A 45 -18.85 -8.73 7.78
CA PRO A 45 -18.18 -8.24 6.59
C PRO A 45 -17.36 -9.35 5.91
N ALA A 46 -17.36 -9.32 4.58
CA ALA A 46 -16.36 -10.01 3.78
C ALA A 46 -15.06 -9.19 3.78
N ASP A 47 -13.94 -9.83 3.45
CA ASP A 47 -12.59 -9.28 3.40
C ASP A 47 -11.98 -8.87 4.76
N GLU A 48 -12.59 -9.24 5.89
CA GLU A 48 -11.91 -9.09 7.18
C GLU A 48 -10.73 -10.05 7.30
N ILE A 49 -9.67 -9.57 7.96
CA ILE A 49 -8.50 -10.38 8.30
C ILE A 49 -8.31 -10.51 9.81
N GLY A 50 -7.93 -11.71 10.23
CA GLY A 50 -7.27 -12.00 11.51
C GLY A 50 -5.81 -12.34 11.25
N VAL A 51 -4.90 -11.76 12.02
CA VAL A 51 -3.46 -12.03 11.90
C VAL A 51 -3.02 -12.83 13.10
N PHE A 52 -2.35 -13.95 12.84
CA PHE A 52 -1.91 -14.89 13.85
C PHE A 52 -0.42 -15.17 13.67
N GLU A 53 0.26 -15.51 14.76
CA GLU A 53 1.65 -15.95 14.77
C GLU A 53 1.71 -17.40 15.24
N MET A 54 2.54 -18.21 14.59
CA MET A 54 2.77 -19.58 15.05
C MET A 54 3.96 -19.60 16.01
N GLY A 55 3.67 -19.64 17.31
CA GLY A 55 4.67 -19.81 18.36
C GLY A 55 4.77 -21.26 18.85
N ASP A 56 5.60 -21.49 19.86
CA ASP A 56 5.84 -22.82 20.44
C ASP A 56 4.56 -23.47 21.02
N ALA A 57 3.65 -22.65 21.53
CA ALA A 57 2.36 -23.09 22.09
C ALA A 57 1.23 -23.21 21.03
N GLY A 58 1.50 -22.87 19.76
CA GLY A 58 0.53 -22.85 18.68
C GLY A 58 0.21 -21.44 18.16
N LEU A 59 -1.00 -21.26 17.62
CA LEU A 59 -1.45 -19.98 17.06
C LEU A 59 -1.78 -18.98 18.17
N ALA A 60 -1.09 -17.83 18.16
CA ALA A 60 -1.40 -16.68 19.00
C ALA A 60 -1.91 -15.52 18.14
N GLU A 61 -2.83 -14.71 18.67
CA GLU A 61 -3.29 -13.49 18.00
C GLU A 61 -2.15 -12.46 17.92
N GLY A 62 -1.89 -11.96 16.72
CA GLY A 62 -0.90 -10.89 16.50
C GLY A 62 -1.41 -9.59 17.10
N LYS A 63 -0.74 -9.07 18.14
CA LYS A 63 -1.17 -7.86 18.88
C LYS A 63 -1.27 -6.61 18.00
N ASN A 64 -0.49 -6.54 16.92
CA ASN A 64 -0.49 -5.39 16.02
C ASN A 64 -0.04 -5.76 14.59
N PRO A 65 -0.97 -6.05 13.67
CA PRO A 65 -0.63 -6.51 12.32
C PRO A 65 0.11 -5.45 11.51
N SER A 66 -0.12 -4.16 11.78
CA SER A 66 0.57 -3.09 11.08
C SER A 66 2.07 -3.07 11.40
N LEU A 67 2.49 -3.36 12.65
CA LEU A 67 3.92 -3.46 12.98
C LEU A 67 4.63 -4.57 12.18
N LEU A 68 3.92 -5.62 11.78
CA LEU A 68 4.45 -6.68 10.92
C LEU A 68 4.73 -6.18 9.50
N PHE A 69 3.78 -5.45 8.90
CA PHE A 69 3.88 -5.02 7.51
C PHE A 69 4.77 -3.78 7.31
N LEU A 70 5.21 -3.15 8.40
CA LEU A 70 6.06 -1.96 8.38
C LEU A 70 7.56 -2.24 8.48
N GLY A 71 7.97 -3.51 8.64
CA GLY A 71 9.37 -3.96 8.66
C GLY A 71 10.23 -3.42 9.82
N GLU A 72 11.50 -3.84 9.89
CA GLU A 72 12.50 -3.22 10.77
C GLU A 72 12.95 -1.88 10.18
N ARG A 73 12.33 -0.80 10.64
CA ARG A 73 12.54 0.59 10.17
C ARG A 73 13.83 1.22 10.71
N ASN A 74 14.96 0.56 10.51
CA ASN A 74 16.22 1.06 11.08
C ASN A 74 16.77 2.26 10.31
N GLU A 75 16.46 2.43 9.00
CA GLU A 75 16.90 3.58 8.20
C GLU A 75 15.87 3.96 7.11
N ALA A 76 15.73 5.26 6.85
CA ALA A 76 14.93 5.77 5.74
C ALA A 76 15.59 5.41 4.40
N GLN A 77 14.82 4.89 3.45
CA GLN A 77 15.33 4.46 2.15
C GLN A 77 14.50 5.05 1.01
N PRO A 78 15.13 5.50 -0.09
CA PRO A 78 14.40 5.88 -1.29
C PRO A 78 13.59 4.71 -1.83
N GLY A 79 12.40 5.01 -2.35
CA GLY A 79 11.50 4.01 -2.90
C GLY A 79 10.59 3.33 -1.88
N SER A 80 10.62 3.73 -0.60
CA SER A 80 9.72 3.19 0.43
C SER A 80 8.67 4.23 0.83
N ALA A 81 7.39 3.87 0.68
CA ALA A 81 6.26 4.69 1.12
C ALA A 81 5.28 3.85 1.94
N VAL A 82 4.65 4.46 2.93
CA VAL A 82 3.75 3.76 3.84
C VAL A 82 2.32 3.98 3.40
N PHE A 83 1.65 2.91 3.03
CA PHE A 83 0.26 2.96 2.65
C PHE A 83 -0.65 2.71 3.85
N ALA A 84 -1.63 3.60 4.08
CA ALA A 84 -2.72 3.35 5.02
C ALA A 84 -3.90 2.72 4.28
N GLY A 85 -3.99 1.40 4.32
CA GLY A 85 -4.99 0.59 3.62
C GLY A 85 -6.21 0.22 4.45
N MET A 86 -7.24 -0.28 3.77
CA MET A 86 -8.41 -0.93 4.36
C MET A 86 -8.50 -2.36 3.82
N GLU A 87 -8.55 -3.32 4.73
CA GLU A 87 -8.78 -4.73 4.46
C GLU A 87 -10.14 -5.10 5.04
N GLY A 88 -11.16 -5.15 4.17
CA GLY A 88 -12.55 -5.11 4.59
C GLY A 88 -12.86 -3.85 5.39
N THR A 89 -13.18 -4.01 6.68
CA THR A 89 -13.46 -2.91 7.62
C THR A 89 -12.24 -2.50 8.45
N ARG A 90 -11.14 -3.25 8.38
CA ARG A 90 -9.97 -3.07 9.24
C ARG A 90 -8.93 -2.19 8.56
N PRO A 91 -8.51 -1.07 9.18
CA PRO A 91 -7.36 -0.32 8.69
C PRO A 91 -6.07 -1.11 8.93
N VAL A 92 -5.17 -1.11 7.93
CA VAL A 92 -3.87 -1.79 7.99
C VAL A 92 -2.83 -0.87 7.38
N LEU A 93 -1.69 -0.66 8.05
CA LEU A 93 -0.57 0.03 7.43
C LEU A 93 0.38 -0.96 6.78
N VAL A 94 0.83 -0.65 5.57
CA VAL A 94 1.66 -1.55 4.76
C VAL A 94 2.72 -0.75 4.02
N GLU A 95 3.94 -1.25 4.00
CA GLU A 95 5.00 -0.63 3.21
C GLU A 95 4.86 -0.99 1.71
N ILE A 96 4.91 0.03 0.87
CA ILE A 96 5.02 -0.05 -0.58
C ILE A 96 6.47 0.26 -0.95
N GLN A 97 7.09 -0.69 -1.64
CA GLN A 97 8.47 -0.59 -2.09
C GLN A 97 8.52 -0.49 -3.60
N ALA A 98 9.27 0.48 -4.11
CA ALA A 98 9.54 0.67 -5.51
C ALA A 98 11.06 0.70 -5.75
N LEU A 99 11.48 0.03 -6.82
CA LEU A 99 12.83 0.15 -7.37
C LEU A 99 12.72 0.54 -8.83
N VAL A 100 13.21 1.75 -9.13
CA VAL A 100 13.31 2.31 -10.46
C VAL A 100 14.78 2.35 -10.86
N ALA A 101 15.15 1.69 -11.94
CA ALA A 101 16.54 1.62 -12.41
C ALA A 101 16.61 1.84 -13.93
N PRO A 102 17.67 2.47 -14.46
CA PRO A 102 17.84 2.61 -15.91
C PRO A 102 17.81 1.25 -16.60
N SER A 103 17.06 1.14 -17.70
CA SER A 103 16.95 -0.11 -18.46
C SER A 103 17.85 -0.08 -19.69
N SER A 104 18.51 -1.20 -19.98
CA SER A 104 19.21 -1.43 -21.23
C SER A 104 18.34 -2.17 -22.27
N LEU A 105 17.09 -2.49 -21.94
CA LEU A 105 16.18 -3.25 -22.78
C LEU A 105 15.39 -2.32 -23.71
N ALA A 106 15.05 -2.80 -24.91
CA ALA A 106 14.16 -2.07 -25.83
C ALA A 106 12.75 -1.85 -25.23
N THR A 107 12.30 -2.80 -24.40
CA THR A 107 11.08 -2.69 -23.59
C THR A 107 11.45 -2.90 -22.13
N PRO A 108 11.45 -1.84 -21.29
CA PRO A 108 11.80 -1.97 -19.89
C PRO A 108 10.86 -2.90 -19.12
N ARG A 109 11.41 -3.58 -18.13
CA ARG A 109 10.68 -4.53 -17.29
C ARG A 109 9.78 -3.76 -16.31
N ARG A 110 8.55 -4.25 -16.15
CA ARG A 110 7.60 -3.78 -15.14
C ARG A 110 7.09 -4.99 -14.36
N ALA A 111 7.52 -5.12 -13.11
CA ALA A 111 7.21 -6.26 -12.25
C ALA A 111 6.48 -5.79 -11.00
N VAL A 112 5.43 -6.50 -10.61
CA VAL A 112 4.60 -6.16 -9.45
C VAL A 112 4.39 -7.40 -8.59
N VAL A 113 4.56 -7.26 -7.28
CA VAL A 113 4.24 -8.27 -6.28
C VAL A 113 3.29 -7.66 -5.26
N GLY A 114 2.14 -8.29 -5.03
CA GLY A 114 1.14 -7.84 -4.05
C GLY A 114 0.20 -6.72 -4.50
N TRP A 115 0.28 -6.28 -5.77
CA TRP A 115 -0.63 -5.26 -6.34
C TRP A 115 -0.99 -5.53 -7.81
N ASP A 116 -1.74 -4.63 -8.44
CA ASP A 116 -2.22 -4.78 -9.83
C ASP A 116 -1.28 -4.13 -10.86
N ALA A 117 -0.93 -4.90 -11.89
CA ALA A 117 -0.02 -4.46 -12.95
C ALA A 117 -0.65 -3.41 -13.90
N ALA A 118 -1.96 -3.50 -14.16
CA ALA A 118 -2.64 -2.53 -15.01
C ALA A 118 -2.74 -1.16 -14.33
N ARG A 119 -2.99 -1.14 -13.02
CA ARG A 119 -2.96 0.06 -12.18
C ARG A 119 -1.57 0.66 -12.11
N LEU A 120 -0.50 -0.14 -11.96
CA LEU A 120 0.87 0.38 -12.10
C LEU A 120 1.08 1.06 -13.45
N ALA A 121 0.68 0.43 -14.56
CA ALA A 121 0.84 1.01 -15.89
C ALA A 121 0.09 2.36 -16.02
N MET A 122 -1.10 2.47 -15.42
CA MET A 122 -1.86 3.72 -15.36
C MET A 122 -1.10 4.80 -14.57
N ILE A 123 -0.60 4.49 -13.38
CA ILE A 123 0.16 5.44 -12.55
C ILE A 123 1.41 5.94 -13.27
N LEU A 124 2.15 5.03 -13.93
CA LEU A 124 3.31 5.42 -14.75
C LEU A 124 2.93 6.39 -15.87
N ALA A 125 1.81 6.14 -16.56
CA ALA A 125 1.33 7.01 -17.63
C ALA A 125 0.92 8.39 -17.12
N VAL A 126 0.25 8.47 -15.96
CA VAL A 126 -0.15 9.75 -15.35
C VAL A 126 1.07 10.54 -14.86
N LEU A 127 2.04 9.88 -14.24
CA LEU A 127 3.30 10.51 -13.79
C LEU A 127 4.09 11.09 -14.98
N ASP A 128 4.17 10.37 -16.10
CA ASP A 128 4.84 10.85 -17.31
C ASP A 128 4.08 12.05 -17.92
N ALA A 129 2.78 11.87 -18.21
CA ALA A 129 1.96 12.84 -18.93
C ALA A 129 1.72 14.16 -18.16
N HIS A 130 1.59 14.09 -16.83
CA HIS A 130 1.19 15.25 -16.03
C HIS A 130 2.30 15.77 -15.11
N CYS A 131 3.23 14.91 -14.68
CA CYS A 131 4.25 15.29 -13.68
C CYS A 131 5.65 15.45 -14.29
N GLY A 132 5.83 15.14 -15.58
CA GLY A 132 7.13 15.20 -16.26
C GLY A 132 8.11 14.13 -15.80
N VAL A 133 7.63 13.09 -15.11
CA VAL A 133 8.44 12.01 -14.54
C VAL A 133 8.66 10.93 -15.60
N ARG A 134 9.81 10.97 -16.27
CA ARG A 134 10.11 10.09 -17.42
C ARG A 134 10.57 8.70 -17.00
N LEU A 135 9.61 7.80 -16.79
CA LEU A 135 9.86 6.39 -16.42
C LEU A 135 9.93 5.45 -17.63
N GLY A 136 9.72 5.95 -18.86
CA GLY A 136 9.68 5.14 -20.08
C GLY A 136 10.96 4.35 -20.38
N GLY A 137 12.14 4.81 -19.92
CA GLY A 137 13.43 4.14 -20.08
C GLY A 137 13.93 3.38 -18.84
N HIS A 138 13.07 3.18 -17.84
CA HIS A 138 13.45 2.56 -16.58
C HIS A 138 12.74 1.22 -16.37
N ASP A 139 13.48 0.26 -15.83
CA ASP A 139 12.87 -0.92 -15.23
C ASP A 139 12.21 -0.50 -13.91
N VAL A 140 11.00 -1.00 -13.67
CA VAL A 140 10.19 -0.72 -12.48
C VAL A 140 9.84 -2.03 -11.79
N TYR A 141 10.22 -2.15 -10.53
CA TYR A 141 9.82 -3.22 -9.65
C TYR A 141 9.00 -2.63 -8.49
N LEU A 142 7.82 -3.17 -8.25
CA LEU A 142 6.95 -2.78 -7.15
C LEU A 142 6.68 -4.00 -6.27
N ASN A 143 6.82 -3.83 -4.95
CA ASN A 143 6.56 -4.86 -3.96
C ASN A 143 5.71 -4.30 -2.83
N VAL A 144 4.68 -5.03 -2.44
CA VAL A 144 3.93 -4.79 -1.20
C VAL A 144 4.55 -5.65 -0.10
N ALA A 145 5.09 -5.00 0.93
CA ALA A 145 5.81 -5.69 1.99
C ALA A 145 4.90 -6.64 2.80
N GLY A 146 5.51 -7.70 3.34
CA GLY A 146 4.84 -8.67 4.21
C GLY A 146 3.82 -9.59 3.50
N GLY A 147 3.90 -9.69 2.17
CA GLY A 147 3.11 -10.66 1.38
C GLY A 147 1.63 -10.32 1.24
N LEU A 148 1.21 -9.12 1.67
CA LEU A 148 -0.18 -8.68 1.54
C LEU A 148 -0.52 -8.37 0.09
N LYS A 149 -1.76 -8.68 -0.30
CA LYS A 149 -2.32 -8.29 -1.59
C LYS A 149 -3.27 -7.13 -1.42
N ILE A 150 -2.92 -5.96 -1.94
CA ILE A 150 -3.76 -4.78 -1.88
C ILE A 150 -4.69 -4.74 -3.09
N ARG A 151 -5.98 -4.47 -2.86
CA ARG A 151 -7.02 -4.40 -3.91
C ARG A 151 -7.91 -3.17 -3.75
N GLU A 152 -7.30 -2.00 -3.58
CA GLU A 152 -8.04 -0.75 -3.48
C GLU A 152 -7.35 0.42 -4.22
N PRO A 153 -8.13 1.42 -4.69
CA PRO A 153 -7.57 2.60 -5.37
C PRO A 153 -6.76 3.52 -4.45
N ALA A 154 -6.99 3.47 -3.13
CA ALA A 154 -6.30 4.34 -2.18
C ALA A 154 -4.77 4.17 -2.18
N ALA A 155 -4.27 3.04 -2.66
CA ALA A 155 -2.84 2.75 -2.77
C ALA A 155 -2.14 3.56 -3.87
N ASP A 156 -2.89 4.15 -4.80
CA ASP A 156 -2.33 4.89 -5.93
C ASP A 156 -1.35 5.98 -5.48
N LEU A 157 -1.73 6.76 -4.46
CA LEU A 157 -0.89 7.83 -3.93
C LEU A 157 0.41 7.31 -3.31
N ALA A 158 0.34 6.22 -2.54
CA ALA A 158 1.52 5.61 -1.91
C ALA A 158 2.48 5.02 -2.96
N VAL A 159 1.93 4.40 -4.01
CA VAL A 159 2.72 3.86 -5.13
C VAL A 159 3.36 4.99 -5.92
N ALA A 160 2.64 6.06 -6.23
CA ALA A 160 3.21 7.23 -6.90
C ALA A 160 4.35 7.85 -6.07
N ALA A 161 4.16 7.99 -4.76
CA ALA A 161 5.18 8.49 -3.85
C ALA A 161 6.44 7.59 -3.84
N ALA A 162 6.26 6.27 -3.73
CA ALA A 162 7.37 5.30 -3.77
C ALA A 162 8.13 5.36 -5.11
N LEU A 163 7.43 5.40 -6.25
CA LEU A 163 8.06 5.47 -7.57
C LEU A 163 8.90 6.74 -7.75
N VAL A 164 8.35 7.90 -7.36
CA VAL A 164 9.05 9.19 -7.47
C VAL A 164 10.23 9.24 -6.49
N SER A 165 10.05 8.76 -5.27
CA SER A 165 11.11 8.64 -4.27
C SER A 165 12.26 7.76 -4.79
N SER A 166 11.96 6.61 -5.39
CA SER A 166 12.96 5.70 -5.95
C SER A 166 13.72 6.35 -7.11
N LEU A 167 13.02 7.02 -8.03
CA LEU A 167 13.66 7.67 -9.18
C LEU A 167 14.56 8.84 -8.76
N THR A 168 14.13 9.62 -7.77
CA THR A 168 14.82 10.86 -7.36
C THR A 168 15.89 10.65 -6.29
N GLY A 169 15.91 9.47 -5.63
CA GLY A 169 16.75 9.23 -4.47
C GLY A 169 16.28 9.98 -3.21
N ALA A 170 15.12 10.64 -3.25
CA ALA A 170 14.56 11.35 -2.10
C ALA A 170 14.03 10.37 -1.05
N MET A 171 14.37 10.56 0.21
CA MET A 171 13.84 9.75 1.31
C MET A 171 12.51 10.34 1.80
N LEU A 172 11.45 9.53 1.78
CA LEU A 172 10.17 9.93 2.35
C LEU A 172 10.23 9.91 3.90
N PRO A 173 9.44 10.76 4.59
CA PRO A 173 9.38 10.73 6.04
C PRO A 173 8.93 9.36 6.56
N MET A 174 9.71 8.77 7.45
CA MET A 174 9.40 7.47 8.06
C MET A 174 8.11 7.51 8.89
N ASP A 175 7.79 8.66 9.45
CA ASP A 175 6.57 8.93 10.23
C ASP A 175 5.38 9.36 9.36
N GLY A 176 5.48 9.23 8.03
CA GLY A 176 4.43 9.59 7.07
C GLY A 176 3.67 8.39 6.51
N VAL A 177 2.34 8.52 6.44
CA VAL A 177 1.46 7.62 5.67
C VAL A 177 0.86 8.31 4.45
N PHE A 178 0.57 7.55 3.40
CA PHE A 178 0.04 8.04 2.13
C PHE A 178 -1.22 7.25 1.78
N PHE A 179 -2.30 7.93 1.37
CA PHE A 179 -3.47 7.28 0.80
C PHE A 179 -4.34 8.24 -0.02
N GLY A 180 -4.77 7.81 -1.19
CA GLY A 180 -5.59 8.60 -2.12
C GLY A 180 -5.67 7.90 -3.47
N GLU A 181 -6.76 8.15 -4.20
CA GLU A 181 -6.94 7.60 -5.55
C GLU A 181 -6.42 8.59 -6.59
N VAL A 182 -5.72 8.11 -7.62
CA VAL A 182 -5.20 8.96 -8.69
C VAL A 182 -6.13 8.87 -9.89
N SER A 183 -6.60 10.02 -10.37
CA SER A 183 -7.33 10.10 -11.64
C SER A 183 -6.37 10.16 -12.83
N LEU A 184 -6.87 9.81 -14.01
CA LEU A 184 -6.13 9.97 -15.26
C LEU A 184 -5.75 11.43 -15.57
N SER A 185 -6.37 12.41 -14.91
CA SER A 185 -6.04 13.83 -15.05
C SER A 185 -4.88 14.26 -14.14
N GLY A 186 -4.32 13.34 -13.35
CA GLY A 186 -3.31 13.65 -12.33
C GLY A 186 -3.87 14.25 -11.03
N ALA A 187 -5.20 14.30 -10.87
CA ALA A 187 -5.82 14.76 -9.63
C ALA A 187 -5.82 13.65 -8.58
N ILE A 188 -5.67 14.03 -7.30
CA ILE A 188 -5.76 13.10 -6.17
C ILE A 188 -7.17 13.20 -5.59
N ARG A 189 -7.89 12.07 -5.55
CA ARG A 189 -9.29 11.98 -5.12
C ARG A 189 -9.41 11.41 -3.71
N PRO A 190 -10.35 11.91 -2.89
CA PRO A 190 -10.65 11.35 -1.58
C PRO A 190 -11.10 9.90 -1.67
N VAL A 191 -10.75 9.12 -0.65
CA VAL A 191 -11.11 7.70 -0.53
C VAL A 191 -11.92 7.43 0.74
N GLY A 192 -12.65 6.32 0.74
CA GLY A 192 -13.45 5.90 1.88
C GLY A 192 -12.61 5.63 3.14
N HIS A 193 -13.27 5.73 4.30
CA HIS A 193 -12.72 5.38 5.61
C HIS A 193 -11.47 6.19 6.03
N ALA A 194 -11.29 7.41 5.54
CA ALA A 194 -10.15 8.27 5.90
C ALA A 194 -9.92 8.37 7.43
N ASN A 195 -10.99 8.58 8.21
CA ASN A 195 -10.90 8.62 9.67
C ASN A 195 -10.38 7.31 10.29
N ALA A 196 -10.74 6.15 9.75
CA ALA A 196 -10.27 4.87 10.28
C ALA A 196 -8.77 4.67 9.97
N ARG A 197 -8.35 5.03 8.75
CA ARG A 197 -6.94 5.01 8.31
C ARG A 197 -6.08 5.92 9.21
N LEU A 198 -6.55 7.15 9.46
CA LEU A 198 -5.84 8.13 10.29
C LEU A 198 -5.73 7.69 11.75
N ARG A 199 -6.81 7.15 12.35
CA ARG A 199 -6.76 6.63 13.73
C ARG A 199 -5.77 5.49 13.90
N GLU A 200 -5.70 4.58 12.93
CA GLU A 200 -4.74 3.49 12.98
C GLU A 200 -3.32 4.00 12.81
N ALA A 201 -3.09 4.97 11.90
CA ALA A 201 -1.79 5.61 11.75
C ALA A 201 -1.30 6.29 13.04
N GLU A 202 -2.15 7.09 13.67
CA GLU A 202 -1.85 7.75 14.94
C GLU A 202 -1.58 6.74 16.06
N LYS A 203 -2.40 5.69 16.18
CA LYS A 203 -2.23 4.61 17.16
C LYS A 203 -0.87 3.91 17.02
N LEU A 204 -0.30 3.89 15.82
CA LEU A 204 0.99 3.29 15.51
C LEU A 204 2.17 4.27 15.61
N GLY A 205 1.90 5.51 16.01
CA GLY A 205 2.92 6.52 16.23
C GLY A 205 3.35 7.27 14.96
N PHE A 206 2.57 7.18 13.87
CA PHE A 206 2.79 8.06 12.72
C PHE A 206 2.37 9.48 13.08
N ALA A 207 3.18 10.45 12.65
CA ALA A 207 2.96 11.85 12.94
C ALA A 207 2.45 12.62 11.72
N ARG A 208 2.51 12.03 10.51
CA ARG A 208 2.15 12.71 9.26
C ARG A 208 1.27 11.83 8.38
N ALA A 209 0.34 12.45 7.67
CA ALA A 209 -0.48 11.79 6.66
C ALA A 209 -0.59 12.66 5.41
N VAL A 210 -0.31 12.10 4.24
CA VAL A 210 -0.53 12.73 2.93
C VAL A 210 -1.75 12.08 2.28
N THR A 211 -2.77 12.89 2.00
CA THR A 211 -4.01 12.40 1.40
C THR A 211 -4.62 13.41 0.43
N ALA A 212 -5.75 13.07 -0.17
CA ALA A 212 -6.46 13.94 -1.10
C ALA A 212 -7.01 15.19 -0.40
N GLN A 213 -7.05 16.29 -1.13
CA GLN A 213 -7.80 17.47 -0.72
C GLN A 213 -9.31 17.19 -0.73
N THR A 214 -9.98 17.51 0.38
CA THR A 214 -11.44 17.42 0.49
C THR A 214 -12.10 18.73 0.08
N SER A 215 -13.28 18.65 -0.53
CA SER A 215 -14.05 19.81 -1.01
C SER A 215 -14.50 20.77 0.09
N SER A 216 -14.56 20.31 1.35
CA SER A 216 -14.65 21.18 2.51
C SER A 216 -13.25 21.73 2.80
N GLY A 217 -12.95 22.95 2.37
CA GLY A 217 -11.75 23.71 2.77
C GLY A 217 -11.68 24.03 4.28
N GLU A 218 -12.43 23.32 5.10
CA GLU A 218 -12.34 23.35 6.55
C GLU A 218 -11.16 22.47 6.95
N SER A 219 -10.17 23.08 7.62
CA SER A 219 -9.25 22.32 8.45
C SER A 219 -10.10 21.46 9.38
N ALA A 220 -10.12 20.15 9.15
CA ALA A 220 -10.83 19.24 10.05
C ALA A 220 -10.41 19.58 11.48
N PRO A 221 -11.34 19.69 12.44
CA PRO A 221 -10.98 19.95 13.83
C PRO A 221 -9.85 19.00 14.22
N ARG A 222 -8.83 19.46 14.98
CA ARG A 222 -7.66 18.69 15.44
C ARG A 222 -8.11 17.46 16.24
N THR A 223 -8.60 16.46 15.51
CA THR A 223 -9.14 15.20 16.01
C THR A 223 -8.00 14.19 16.17
N TYR A 224 -6.88 14.47 15.50
CA TYR A 224 -5.70 13.64 15.43
C TYR A 224 -4.49 14.47 15.84
N ASN A 225 -3.58 13.89 16.60
CA ASN A 225 -2.26 14.42 16.89
C ASN A 225 -1.29 14.09 15.74
N MET A 226 -1.70 14.40 14.52
CA MET A 226 -0.93 14.20 13.29
C MET A 226 -1.03 15.44 12.41
N ASP A 227 0.04 15.71 11.66
CA ASP A 227 0.06 16.67 10.58
C ASP A 227 -0.55 16.06 9.32
N ILE A 228 -1.71 16.57 8.91
CA ILE A 228 -2.45 16.06 7.74
C ILE A 228 -2.25 17.02 6.59
N GLU A 229 -1.52 16.53 5.60
CA GLU A 229 -1.27 17.21 4.36
C GLU A 229 -2.25 16.75 3.28
N SER A 230 -2.99 17.71 2.73
CA SER A 230 -3.95 17.47 1.67
C SER A 230 -3.41 17.97 0.33
N LEU A 231 -3.34 17.08 -0.65
CA LEU A 231 -2.86 17.39 -2.00
C LEU A 231 -3.99 17.34 -3.02
N GLY A 232 -4.00 18.29 -3.95
CA GLY A 232 -4.96 18.33 -5.06
C GLY A 232 -4.52 17.50 -6.27
N SER A 233 -3.22 17.34 -6.46
CA SER A 233 -2.64 16.74 -7.66
C SER A 233 -1.32 16.01 -7.43
N LEU A 234 -1.00 15.06 -8.32
CA LEU A 234 0.30 14.40 -8.32
C LEU A 234 1.46 15.35 -8.63
N VAL A 235 1.20 16.48 -9.31
CA VAL A 235 2.23 17.50 -9.56
C VAL A 235 2.71 18.12 -8.25
N GLU A 236 1.81 18.35 -7.29
CA GLU A 236 2.19 18.83 -5.95
C GLU A 236 3.01 17.77 -5.20
N LEU A 237 2.60 16.50 -5.29
CA LEU A 237 3.35 15.39 -4.69
C LEU A 237 4.78 15.34 -5.25
N THR A 238 4.93 15.36 -6.57
CA THR A 238 6.26 15.24 -7.20
C THR A 238 7.14 16.43 -6.88
N ALA A 239 6.60 17.65 -6.86
CA ALA A 239 7.33 18.85 -6.46
C ALA A 239 7.83 18.77 -5.01
N ARG A 240 7.00 18.24 -4.09
CA ARG A 240 7.39 18.06 -2.69
C ARG A 240 8.47 17.01 -2.51
N ILE A 241 8.35 15.87 -3.19
CA ILE A 241 9.38 14.82 -3.12
C ILE A 241 10.70 15.32 -3.72
N ALA A 242 10.65 16.05 -4.84
CA ALA A 242 11.84 16.65 -5.43
C ALA A 242 12.56 17.65 -4.49
N ALA A 243 11.81 18.35 -3.63
CA ALA A 243 12.39 19.23 -2.62
C ALA A 243 13.09 18.48 -1.45
N LEU A 244 12.82 17.18 -1.30
CA LEU A 244 13.47 16.31 -0.31
C LEU A 244 14.70 15.59 -0.89
N SER A 245 14.93 15.67 -2.20
CA SER A 245 16.07 15.03 -2.84
C SER A 245 17.38 15.54 -2.23
N PRO A 246 18.36 14.67 -1.97
CA PRO A 246 19.69 15.12 -1.60
C PRO A 246 20.19 16.06 -2.71
N ASN A 247 20.50 17.32 -2.37
CA ASN A 247 21.17 18.22 -3.31
C ASN A 247 22.38 17.47 -3.89
N GLU A 248 22.48 17.38 -5.23
CA GLU A 248 23.76 17.08 -5.86
C GLU A 248 24.79 18.06 -5.27
N PRO A 249 25.95 17.61 -4.76
CA PRO A 249 27.06 18.54 -4.62
C PRO A 249 27.34 19.07 -6.02
N ALA A 250 27.31 20.40 -6.14
CA ALA A 250 27.68 21.09 -7.36
C ALA A 250 29.07 20.62 -7.84
N SER A 251 29.16 20.38 -9.16
CA SER A 251 30.36 20.19 -10.00
C SER A 251 31.19 18.92 -9.82
#